data_AF-A0A8J4TZ92-F1
#
_entry.id   AF-A0A8J4TZ92-F1
#
_cell.length_a   1.000
_cell.length_b   1.000
_cell.length_c   1.000
_cell.angle_alpha   90.00
_cell.angle_beta   90.00
_cell.angle_gamma   90.00
#
_symmetry.space_group_name_H-M   'P 1'
#
loop_
_entity.id
_entity.type
_entity.pdbx_description
1 polymer ?
#
loop_
_entity_poly.entity_id
_entity_poly.type
_entity_poly.pdbx_seq_one_letter_code
_entity_poly.pdbx_strand_id
1 'polypeptide(L)'
;PPKNISISISPSGEIVEGSSVTLTCRGDANPPVEIYTWFKENESSAVGSGQSYRALQSGQYYCQAQNKHGSERSAAVSIPLKSHSIIAFVSLGVGLFGLAALLSGLFCLRSRRQRKQKEEDESQNAGPSAKDETYTALDPTGWTSDDVYHTLT
;
A
#
# COMPACT_ATOMS: atom_id res chain seq x y z
N PRO A 1 -6.75 31.12 -43.72
CA PRO A 1 -6.71 30.24 -42.52
C PRO A 1 -5.33 30.41 -41.84
N PRO A 2 -5.18 29.98 -40.58
CA PRO A 2 -3.87 29.81 -39.93
C PRO A 2 -2.99 28.84 -40.73
N LYS A 3 -1.66 28.98 -40.64
CA LYS A 3 -0.66 28.15 -41.31
C LYS A 3 0.58 27.92 -40.42
N ASN A 4 1.39 26.91 -40.76
CA ASN A 4 2.68 26.63 -40.12
C ASN A 4 2.53 26.33 -38.62
N ILE A 5 1.48 25.58 -38.24
CA ILE A 5 1.16 25.36 -36.83
C ILE A 5 2.20 24.43 -36.19
N SER A 6 2.85 24.91 -35.13
CA SER A 6 3.94 24.24 -34.41
C SER A 6 3.75 24.32 -32.90
N ILE A 7 4.35 23.38 -32.18
CA ILE A 7 4.33 23.32 -30.71
C ILE A 7 5.75 23.45 -30.17
N SER A 8 5.96 24.34 -29.20
CA SER A 8 7.15 24.31 -28.34
C SER A 8 6.85 23.69 -26.99
N ILE A 9 7.82 22.99 -26.41
CA ILE A 9 7.73 22.34 -25.11
C ILE A 9 8.63 23.07 -24.11
N SER A 10 8.13 23.33 -22.90
CA SER A 10 8.89 23.96 -21.81
C SER A 10 8.55 23.31 -20.46
N PRO A 11 9.53 22.91 -19.63
CA PRO A 11 10.96 22.90 -19.93
C PRO A 11 11.32 21.91 -21.04
N SER A 12 12.43 22.16 -21.73
CA SER A 12 13.08 21.20 -22.61
C SER A 12 14.21 20.48 -21.85
N GLY A 13 14.30 19.14 -21.99
CA GLY A 13 15.29 18.32 -21.29
C GLY A 13 14.67 17.12 -20.58
N GLU A 14 15.36 16.59 -19.56
CA GLU A 14 14.84 15.49 -18.74
C GLU A 14 13.64 15.97 -17.90
N ILE A 15 12.46 15.46 -18.22
CA ILE A 15 11.24 15.75 -17.46
C ILE A 15 11.27 14.86 -16.21
N VAL A 16 11.55 15.47 -15.06
CA VAL A 16 11.53 14.77 -13.77
C VAL A 16 10.14 14.19 -13.52
N GLU A 17 10.10 13.00 -12.93
CA GLU A 17 8.87 12.29 -12.61
C GLU A 17 7.91 13.16 -11.76
N GLY A 18 6.61 13.08 -12.03
CA GLY A 18 5.59 13.95 -11.40
C GLY A 18 5.61 15.41 -11.89
N SER A 19 6.54 15.81 -12.75
CA SER A 19 6.58 17.17 -13.33
C SER A 19 5.64 17.29 -14.54
N SER A 20 5.10 18.50 -14.71
CA SER A 20 4.32 18.89 -15.87
C SER A 20 5.17 19.56 -16.94
N VAL A 21 4.83 19.40 -18.21
CA VAL A 21 5.34 20.26 -19.28
C VAL A 21 4.26 21.22 -19.78
N THR A 22 4.69 22.44 -20.12
CA THR A 22 3.87 23.42 -20.83
C THR A 22 4.14 23.30 -22.32
N LEU A 23 3.09 23.03 -23.08
CA LEU A 23 3.05 23.07 -24.53
C LEU A 23 2.53 24.45 -24.96
N THR A 24 3.16 25.09 -25.94
CA THR A 24 2.68 26.36 -26.51
C THR A 24 2.54 26.23 -28.01
N CYS A 25 1.34 26.48 -28.52
CA CYS A 25 0.99 26.46 -29.93
C CYS A 25 1.35 27.80 -30.58
N ARG A 26 2.00 27.78 -31.74
CA ARG A 26 2.31 28.95 -32.56
C ARG A 26 1.96 28.68 -34.01
N GLY A 27 1.67 29.72 -34.77
CA GLY A 27 1.35 29.64 -36.20
C GLY A 27 1.13 31.01 -36.80
N ASP A 28 1.28 31.10 -38.11
CA ASP A 28 1.11 32.31 -38.90
C ASP A 28 -0.36 32.47 -39.29
N ALA A 29 -1.00 33.58 -38.89
CA ALA A 29 -2.41 33.82 -39.20
C ALA A 29 -2.67 35.31 -39.46
N ASN A 30 -3.28 35.61 -40.60
CA ASN A 30 -3.89 36.91 -40.89
C ASN A 30 -5.34 36.68 -41.38
N PRO A 31 -6.38 37.16 -40.65
CA PRO A 31 -6.33 37.75 -39.31
C PRO A 31 -5.75 36.77 -38.26
N PRO A 32 -5.41 37.24 -37.05
CA PRO A 32 -4.88 36.40 -35.96
C PRO A 32 -5.75 35.17 -35.65
N VAL A 33 -5.14 34.19 -34.97
CA VAL A 33 -5.87 33.03 -34.45
C VAL A 33 -6.85 33.48 -33.37
N GLU A 34 -8.11 33.06 -33.51
CA GLU A 34 -9.20 33.36 -32.58
C GLU A 34 -9.36 32.26 -31.52
N ILE A 35 -9.16 31.00 -31.92
CA ILE A 35 -9.35 29.82 -31.07
C ILE A 35 -8.14 28.88 -31.22
N TYR A 36 -7.61 28.45 -30.07
CA TYR A 36 -6.67 27.34 -29.95
C TYR A 36 -7.31 26.22 -29.14
N THR A 37 -7.30 25.00 -29.68
CA THR A 37 -7.85 23.80 -29.04
C THR A 37 -6.78 22.71 -28.99
N TRP A 38 -6.64 22.06 -27.83
CA TRP A 38 -5.67 20.99 -27.61
C TRP A 38 -6.33 19.62 -27.64
N PHE A 39 -5.64 18.67 -28.23
CA PHE A 39 -6.05 17.27 -28.33
C PHE A 39 -4.88 16.38 -27.95
N LYS A 40 -5.21 15.19 -27.45
CA LYS A 40 -4.28 14.08 -27.25
C LYS A 40 -4.69 12.97 -28.20
N GLU A 41 -3.73 12.34 -28.87
CA GLU A 41 -4.04 11.19 -29.71
C GLU A 41 -4.65 10.06 -28.87
N ASN A 42 -5.60 9.34 -29.47
CA ASN A 42 -6.44 8.32 -28.84
C ASN A 42 -7.52 8.84 -27.86
N GLU A 43 -7.61 10.16 -27.63
CA GLU A 43 -8.76 10.77 -26.95
C GLU A 43 -9.68 11.44 -27.98
N SER A 44 -10.99 11.20 -27.87
CA SER A 44 -12.00 11.71 -28.82
C SER A 44 -12.42 13.16 -28.57
N SER A 45 -12.08 13.70 -27.40
CA SER A 45 -12.47 15.03 -26.93
C SER A 45 -11.26 15.97 -26.85
N ALA A 46 -11.52 17.27 -26.87
CA ALA A 46 -10.49 18.27 -26.58
C ALA A 46 -10.05 18.16 -25.11
N VAL A 47 -8.75 18.21 -24.88
CA VAL A 47 -8.14 18.12 -23.53
C VAL A 47 -7.89 19.49 -22.90
N GLY A 48 -8.03 20.56 -23.67
CA GLY A 48 -7.85 21.94 -23.22
C GLY A 48 -8.03 22.96 -24.33
N SER A 49 -7.94 24.24 -23.98
CA SER A 49 -8.05 25.38 -24.89
C SER A 49 -7.07 26.50 -24.53
N GLY A 50 -6.90 27.46 -25.42
CA GLY A 50 -5.95 28.56 -25.28
C GLY A 50 -4.56 28.25 -25.86
N GLN A 51 -3.72 29.27 -26.01
CA GLN A 51 -2.46 29.13 -26.75
C GLN A 51 -1.43 28.21 -26.06
N SER A 52 -1.52 28.03 -24.75
CA SER A 52 -0.66 27.11 -23.99
C SER A 52 -1.47 26.12 -23.17
N TYR A 53 -0.96 24.90 -23.04
CA TYR A 53 -1.57 23.79 -22.32
C TYR A 53 -0.55 23.08 -21.43
N ARG A 54 -0.98 22.66 -20.23
CA ARG A 54 -0.13 21.98 -19.25
C ARG A 54 -0.39 20.47 -19.32
N ALA A 55 0.50 19.72 -19.96
CA ALA A 55 0.41 18.27 -20.03
C ALA A 55 0.86 17.64 -18.70
N LEU A 56 -0.01 16.80 -18.14
CA LEU A 56 0.18 16.06 -16.87
C LEU A 56 0.36 14.55 -17.07
N GLN A 57 0.23 14.07 -18.32
CA GLN A 57 0.32 12.66 -18.68
C GLN A 57 1.25 12.49 -19.88
N SER A 58 1.83 11.30 -19.99
CA SER A 58 2.52 10.88 -21.21
C SER A 58 1.52 10.69 -22.35
N GLY A 59 1.93 10.99 -23.58
CA GLY A 59 1.10 10.80 -24.77
C GLY A 59 1.55 11.66 -25.93
N GLN A 60 0.85 11.57 -27.06
CA GLN A 60 1.07 12.45 -28.21
C GLN A 60 0.02 13.55 -28.20
N TYR A 61 0.43 14.81 -28.28
CA TYR A 61 -0.44 15.97 -28.20
C TYR A 61 -0.32 16.83 -29.47
N TYR A 62 -1.44 17.35 -29.97
CA TYR A 62 -1.48 18.30 -31.07
C TYR A 62 -2.42 19.46 -30.75
N CYS A 63 -2.17 20.62 -31.35
CA CYS A 63 -3.07 21.77 -31.28
C CYS A 63 -3.75 22.02 -32.63
N GLN A 64 -4.99 22.50 -32.59
CA GLN A 64 -5.70 23.05 -33.73
C GLN A 64 -5.86 24.57 -33.52
N ALA A 65 -5.39 25.35 -34.48
CA ALA A 65 -5.56 26.79 -34.51
C ALA A 65 -6.67 27.16 -35.51
N GLN A 66 -7.54 28.09 -35.15
CA GLN A 66 -8.69 28.50 -35.98
C GLN A 66 -8.86 30.03 -36.01
N ASN A 67 -9.22 30.55 -37.18
CA ASN A 67 -9.74 31.91 -37.37
C ASN A 67 -10.95 31.89 -38.31
N LYS A 68 -11.56 33.04 -38.58
CA LYS A 68 -12.72 33.18 -39.48
C LYS A 68 -12.55 32.62 -40.92
N HIS A 69 -11.32 32.28 -41.34
CA HIS A 69 -11.02 31.70 -42.66
C HIS A 69 -10.70 30.20 -42.61
N GLY A 70 -10.87 29.53 -41.47
CA GLY A 70 -10.68 28.09 -41.31
C GLY A 70 -9.71 27.71 -40.19
N SER A 71 -9.30 26.45 -40.17
CA SER A 71 -8.43 25.89 -39.14
C SER A 71 -7.31 25.02 -39.73
N GLU A 72 -6.20 24.91 -39.00
CA GLU A 72 -5.07 24.04 -39.31
C GLU A 72 -4.58 23.35 -38.02
N ARG A 73 -4.01 22.14 -38.15
CA ARG A 73 -3.49 21.35 -37.04
C ARG A 73 -1.97 21.33 -37.07
N SER A 74 -1.34 21.32 -35.88
CA SER A 74 0.08 21.03 -35.76
C SER A 74 0.37 19.56 -36.06
N ALA A 75 1.64 19.25 -36.34
CA ALA A 75 2.15 17.91 -36.07
C ALA A 75 1.97 17.56 -34.58
N ALA A 76 1.81 16.26 -34.27
CA ALA A 76 1.76 15.79 -32.89
C ALA A 76 3.17 15.77 -32.28
N VAL A 77 3.26 16.06 -30.98
CA VAL A 77 4.50 15.97 -30.19
C VAL A 77 4.34 14.94 -29.07
N SER A 78 5.31 14.04 -28.95
CA SER A 78 5.33 12.98 -27.94
C SER A 78 5.90 13.50 -26.62
N ILE A 79 5.15 13.34 -25.52
CA ILE A 79 5.55 13.75 -24.17
C ILE A 79 5.92 12.51 -23.35
N PRO A 80 7.21 12.29 -23.02
CA PRO A 80 7.65 11.15 -22.24
C PRO A 80 7.61 11.45 -20.74
N LEU A 81 6.44 11.31 -20.12
CA LEU A 81 6.35 11.26 -18.64
C LEU A 81 6.56 9.82 -18.17
N LYS A 82 7.42 9.62 -17.15
CA LYS A 82 7.54 8.35 -16.43
C LYS A 82 6.25 8.11 -15.62
N SER A 83 5.30 7.37 -16.19
CA SER A 83 4.13 6.90 -15.45
C SER A 83 4.53 5.68 -14.60
N HIS A 84 4.44 5.78 -13.27
CA HIS A 84 4.67 4.62 -12.40
C HIS A 84 3.60 3.57 -12.64
N SER A 85 4.04 2.38 -13.03
CA SER A 85 3.13 1.24 -13.15
C SER A 85 2.73 0.78 -11.75
N ILE A 86 1.52 1.12 -11.32
CA ILE A 86 0.92 0.75 -10.03
C ILE A 86 1.01 -0.78 -9.79
N ILE A 87 1.02 -1.56 -10.89
CA ILE A 87 1.20 -3.02 -10.92
C ILE A 87 2.46 -3.47 -10.17
N ALA A 88 3.55 -2.68 -10.21
CA ALA A 88 4.80 -2.99 -9.50
C ALA A 88 4.63 -3.01 -7.97
N PHE A 89 3.78 -2.16 -7.41
CA PHE A 89 3.53 -2.14 -5.96
C PHE A 89 2.64 -3.30 -5.51
N VAL A 90 1.71 -3.73 -6.36
CA VAL A 90 0.82 -4.87 -6.09
C VAL A 90 1.60 -6.19 -6.02
N SER A 91 2.59 -6.40 -6.90
CA SER A 91 3.37 -7.64 -6.91
C SER A 91 4.26 -7.81 -5.67
N LEU A 92 4.91 -6.73 -5.19
CA LEU A 92 5.62 -6.75 -3.91
C LEU A 92 4.68 -7.02 -2.72
N GLY A 93 3.49 -6.41 -2.72
CA GLY A 93 2.48 -6.63 -1.68
C GLY A 93 2.05 -8.10 -1.56
N VAL A 94 1.68 -8.72 -2.69
CA VAL A 94 1.25 -10.14 -2.72
C VAL A 94 2.39 -11.08 -2.32
N GLY A 95 3.62 -10.83 -2.79
CA GLY A 95 4.79 -11.64 -2.44
C GLY A 95 5.11 -11.63 -0.94
N LEU A 96 5.13 -10.43 -0.33
CA LEU A 96 5.39 -10.29 1.11
C LEU A 96 4.26 -10.90 1.96
N PHE A 97 3.00 -10.71 1.56
CA PHE A 97 1.85 -11.27 2.29
C PHE A 97 1.83 -12.80 2.23
N GLY A 98 2.16 -13.40 1.08
CA GLY A 98 2.31 -14.85 0.93
C GLY A 98 3.42 -15.44 1.80
N LEU A 99 4.59 -14.81 1.84
CA LEU A 99 5.70 -15.24 2.71
C LEU A 99 5.34 -15.12 4.20
N ALA A 100 4.69 -14.03 4.61
CA ALA A 100 4.23 -13.86 5.99
C ALA A 100 3.18 -14.90 6.40
N ALA A 101 2.24 -15.22 5.50
CA ALA A 101 1.24 -16.27 5.70
C ALA A 101 1.88 -17.68 5.82
N LEU A 102 2.90 -17.98 5.02
CA LEU A 102 3.65 -19.24 5.11
C LEU A 102 4.44 -19.34 6.43
N LEU A 103 5.16 -18.28 6.83
CA LEU A 103 5.94 -18.28 8.08
C LEU A 103 5.04 -18.39 9.31
N SER A 104 3.95 -17.63 9.36
CA SER A 104 2.96 -17.72 10.44
C SER A 104 2.25 -19.07 10.47
N GLY A 105 1.91 -19.65 9.30
CA GLY A 105 1.38 -21.01 9.18
C GLY A 105 2.33 -22.06 9.74
N LEU A 106 3.61 -22.02 9.36
CA LEU A 106 4.66 -22.92 9.88
C LEU A 106 4.88 -22.75 11.38
N PHE A 107 4.86 -21.53 11.89
CA PHE A 107 4.96 -21.24 13.32
C PHE A 107 3.75 -21.79 14.09
N CYS A 108 2.53 -21.58 13.59
CA CYS A 108 1.29 -22.13 14.15
C CYS A 108 1.25 -23.67 14.10
N LEU A 109 1.79 -24.30 13.05
CA LEU A 109 1.91 -25.76 12.98
C LEU A 109 2.92 -26.30 14.00
N ARG A 110 4.06 -25.62 14.18
CA ARG A 110 5.06 -25.97 15.21
C ARG A 110 4.51 -25.79 16.62
N SER A 111 3.84 -24.69 16.92
CA SER A 111 3.24 -24.46 18.23
C SER A 111 2.10 -25.43 18.53
N ARG A 112 1.30 -25.82 17.53
CA ARG A 112 0.31 -26.91 17.68
C ARG A 112 0.96 -28.28 17.93
N ARG A 113 2.10 -28.61 17.30
CA ARG A 113 2.86 -29.85 17.59
C ARG A 113 3.40 -29.86 19.02
N GLN A 114 4.03 -28.77 19.45
CA GLN A 114 4.50 -28.59 20.83
C GLN A 114 3.37 -28.73 21.86
N ARG A 115 2.19 -28.14 21.57
CA ARG A 115 1.03 -28.20 22.47
C ARG A 115 0.44 -29.60 22.60
N LYS A 116 0.43 -30.40 21.51
CA LYS A 116 0.00 -31.81 21.55
C LYS A 116 0.92 -32.70 22.39
N GLN A 117 2.24 -32.54 22.28
CA GLN A 117 3.18 -33.29 23.13
C GLN A 117 2.97 -32.93 24.61
N LYS A 118 2.70 -31.65 24.92
CA LYS A 118 2.39 -31.23 26.28
C LYS A 118 1.09 -31.84 26.84
N GLU A 119 0.06 -32.04 26.02
CA GLU A 119 -1.18 -32.73 26.44
C GLU A 119 -0.97 -34.24 26.69
N GLU A 120 -0.06 -34.90 25.97
CA GLU A 120 0.27 -36.32 26.18
C GLU A 120 1.16 -36.55 27.42
N ASP A 121 2.12 -35.67 27.71
CA ASP A 121 2.95 -35.74 28.93
C ASP A 121 2.14 -35.46 30.22
N GLU A 122 1.17 -34.52 30.17
CA GLU A 122 0.37 -34.15 31.34
C GLU A 122 -0.65 -35.25 31.74
N SER A 123 -1.07 -36.08 30.78
CA SER A 123 -2.00 -37.20 31.02
C SER A 123 -1.34 -38.44 31.65
N GLN A 124 -0.01 -38.59 31.63
CA GLN A 124 0.68 -39.75 32.22
C GLN A 124 1.15 -39.51 33.67
N ASN A 125 1.13 -38.28 34.16
CA ASN A 125 1.53 -37.95 35.54
C ASN A 125 0.35 -37.90 36.53
N ALA A 126 -0.82 -38.41 36.14
CA ALA A 126 -2.08 -38.36 36.90
C ALA A 126 -2.50 -39.71 37.52
N GLY A 127 -1.58 -40.33 38.29
CA GLY A 127 -1.86 -41.45 39.23
C GLY A 127 -2.05 -42.85 38.62
N PRO A 128 -2.34 -43.91 39.43
CA PRO A 128 -2.46 -43.93 40.90
C PRO A 128 -1.65 -45.06 41.61
N SER A 129 -1.42 -44.95 42.93
CA SER A 129 -1.23 -46.13 43.80
C SER A 129 -1.42 -45.82 45.28
N ALA A 130 -2.22 -46.63 45.96
CA ALA A 130 -2.47 -46.56 47.40
C ALA A 130 -2.17 -47.93 48.05
N LYS A 131 -1.35 -47.89 49.12
CA LYS A 131 -0.91 -48.97 50.03
C LYS A 131 -0.19 -48.32 51.24
N ASP A 132 -0.16 -48.84 52.47
CA ASP A 132 -0.91 -49.92 53.13
C ASP A 132 -0.83 -49.72 54.67
N GLU A 133 -1.09 -50.75 55.49
CA GLU A 133 -0.64 -50.91 56.90
C GLU A 133 -1.26 -50.02 58.01
N THR A 134 -2.48 -50.41 58.40
CA THR A 134 -2.75 -51.11 59.68
C THR A 134 -2.00 -50.68 60.97
N TYR A 135 -2.82 -50.31 61.98
CA TYR A 135 -2.57 -50.39 63.44
C TYR A 135 -1.68 -49.32 64.10
N THR A 136 -2.33 -48.26 64.58
CA THR A 136 -2.17 -47.85 65.98
C THR A 136 -3.41 -47.08 66.44
N ALA A 137 -3.96 -47.47 67.59
CA ALA A 137 -5.12 -46.83 68.21
C ALA A 137 -4.69 -46.13 69.51
N LEU A 138 -5.48 -45.12 69.93
CA LEU A 138 -5.38 -44.39 71.21
C LEU A 138 -4.14 -43.47 71.28
N ASP A 139 -4.25 -42.19 71.64
CA ASP A 139 -4.71 -41.71 72.93
C ASP A 139 -5.20 -40.23 72.86
N PRO A 140 -6.30 -39.82 73.54
CA PRO A 140 -6.74 -38.43 73.59
C PRO A 140 -6.11 -37.67 74.76
N THR A 141 -4.98 -37.00 74.50
CA THR A 141 -4.41 -35.97 75.38
C THR A 141 -4.23 -34.66 74.60
N GLY A 142 -4.41 -33.47 75.18
CA GLY A 142 -4.62 -33.15 76.58
C GLY A 142 -3.74 -31.97 76.97
N TRP A 143 -4.31 -30.76 76.87
CA TRP A 143 -3.71 -29.45 77.19
C TRP A 143 -2.59 -28.87 76.30
N THR A 144 -2.84 -27.64 75.88
CA THR A 144 -1.83 -26.60 75.66
C THR A 144 -1.25 -26.17 77.01
N SER A 145 0.07 -26.20 77.15
CA SER A 145 0.76 -25.51 78.25
C SER A 145 0.69 -24.01 78.00
N ASP A 146 0.18 -23.25 78.97
CA ASP A 146 0.70 -21.93 79.44
C ASP A 146 -0.38 -21.18 80.24
N ASP A 147 -0.59 -21.59 81.49
CA ASP A 147 -1.25 -20.77 82.54
C ASP A 147 -0.78 -21.20 83.94
N VAL A 148 0.55 -21.36 84.10
CA VAL A 148 1.20 -21.69 85.38
C VAL A 148 1.82 -20.43 85.99
N TYR A 149 1.03 -19.39 86.23
CA TYR A 149 1.41 -18.28 87.11
C TYR A 149 0.18 -17.67 87.83
N HIS A 150 0.36 -17.37 89.12
CA HIS A 150 -0.54 -16.61 90.01
C HIS A 150 -1.84 -17.34 90.45
N THR A 151 -2.19 -17.45 91.74
CA THR A 151 -1.53 -16.91 92.95
C THR A 151 -1.93 -17.73 94.19
N LEU A 152 -0.96 -18.05 95.05
CA LEU A 152 -1.19 -18.47 96.43
C LEU A 152 -1.49 -17.22 97.29
N THR A 153 -2.72 -17.08 97.80
CA THR A 153 -3.00 -16.46 99.13
C THR A 153 -4.39 -16.88 99.60
#